data_AF-A0A536XHD0-F1
#
_entry.id   AF-A0A536XHD0-F1
#
_cell.length_a   1.000
_cell.length_b   1.000
_cell.length_c   1.000
_cell.angle_alpha   90.00
_cell.angle_beta   90.00
_cell.angle_gamma   90.00
#
_symmetry.space_group_name_H-M   'P 1'
#
loop_
_entity.id
_entity.type
_entity.pdbx_description
1 polymer ?
#
loop_
_entity_poly.entity_id
_entity_poly.type
_entity_poly.pdbx_seq_one_letter_code
_entity_poly.pdbx_strand_id
1 'polypeptide(L)' 'MQTVEHFKAYRTFQEDGVIRSRFVEMAANELDPGDVLVRTKYSTIN' A
#
# COMPACT_ATOMS: atom_id res chain seq x y z
N MET A 1 -16.66 -15.05 -9.96
CA MET A 1 -16.29 -13.97 -9.02
C MET A 1 -14.77 -13.94 -8.94
N GLN A 2 -14.13 -12.82 -9.28
CA GLN A 2 -12.70 -12.67 -9.04
C GLN A 2 -12.48 -12.39 -7.55
N THR A 3 -11.53 -13.09 -6.93
CA THR A 3 -11.13 -12.83 -5.54
C THR A 3 -10.34 -11.53 -5.50
N VAL A 4 -10.75 -10.58 -4.66
CA VAL A 4 -10.00 -9.34 -4.44
C VAL A 4 -8.81 -9.63 -3.53
N GLU A 5 -7.60 -9.56 -4.07
CA GLU A 5 -6.39 -9.76 -3.28
C GLU A 5 -6.13 -8.54 -2.40
N HIS A 6 -6.01 -8.77 -1.09
CA HIS A 6 -5.70 -7.73 -0.11
C HIS A 6 -4.25 -7.85 0.36
N PHE A 7 -3.64 -6.72 0.67
CA PHE A 7 -2.25 -6.63 1.14
C PHE A 7 -2.06 -5.46 2.10
N LYS A 8 -1.04 -5.55 2.94
CA LYS A 8 -0.63 -4.46 3.83
C LYS A 8 0.36 -3.55 3.13
N ALA A 9 0.11 -2.25 3.18
CA ALA A 9 1.00 -1.21 2.70
C ALA A 9 1.41 -0.28 3.85
N TYR A 10 2.63 0.26 3.81
CA TYR A 10 3.06 1.32 4.72
C TYR A 10 2.98 2.66 4.00
N ARG A 11 1.98 3.49 4.33
CA ARG A 11 1.71 4.76 3.64
C ARG A 11 1.99 5.94 4.54
N THR A 12 2.42 7.03 3.93
CA THR A 12 2.69 8.31 4.58
C THR A 12 1.57 9.29 4.26
N PHE A 13 1.09 9.98 5.28
CA PHE A 13 -0.01 10.92 5.23
C PHE A 13 0.46 12.27 5.77
N GLN A 14 -0.08 13.36 5.20
CA GLN A 14 0.04 14.70 5.76
C GLN A 14 -1.32 15.10 6.32
N GLU A 15 -1.43 15.16 7.64
CA GLU A 15 -2.68 15.42 8.38
C GLU A 15 -2.40 16.51 9.41
N ASP A 16 -3.19 17.58 9.43
CA ASP A 16 -3.04 18.72 10.35
C ASP A 16 -1.63 19.33 10.39
N GLY A 17 -0.96 19.36 9.22
CA GLY A 17 0.41 19.86 9.09
C GLY A 17 1.49 18.91 9.61
N VAL A 18 1.13 17.70 10.04
CA VAL A 18 2.05 16.68 10.54
C VAL A 18 2.18 15.54 9.53
N ILE A 19 3.41 15.10 9.26
CA ILE A 19 3.68 13.91 8.44
C ILE A 19 3.68 12.68 9.35
N ARG A 20 2.81 11.71 9.06
CA ARG A 20 2.71 10.45 9.81
C ARG A 20 2.56 9.27 8.86
N SER A 21 3.28 8.19 9.16
CA SER A 21 3.18 6.94 8.40
C SER A 21 2.51 5.85 9.23
N ARG A 22 1.75 4.98 8.57
CA ARG A 22 1.06 3.86 9.20
C ARG A 22 0.85 2.72 8.21
N PHE A 23 0.72 1.51 8.74
CA PHE A 23 0.26 0.38 7.96
C PHE A 23 -1.24 0.53 7.66
N VAL A 24 -1.62 0.24 6.43
CA VAL A 24 -3.00 0.20 5.97
C VAL A 24 -3.23 -1.10 5.20
N GLU A 25 -4.46 -1.59 5.26
CA GLU A 25 -4.91 -2.65 4.35
C GLU A 25 -5.29 -1.99 3.00
N MET A 26 -4.91 -2.63 1.91
CA MET A 26 -5.28 -2.24 0.55
C MET A 26 -5.73 -3.46 -0.24
N ALA A 27 -6.46 -3.21 -1.32
CA ALA A 27 -6.91 -4.20 -2.27
C ALA A 27 -6.34 -3.92 -3.67
N ALA A 28 -6.11 -4.99 -4.45
CA ALA A 28 -5.52 -4.87 -5.78
C ALA A 28 -6.35 -4.03 -6.77
N ASN A 29 -7.66 -3.90 -6.54
CA ASN A 29 -8.56 -3.08 -7.34
C ASN A 29 -8.53 -1.58 -6.97
N GLU A 30 -7.82 -1.20 -5.92
CA GLU A 30 -7.58 0.20 -5.54
C GLU A 30 -6.32 0.78 -6.20
N LEU A 31 -5.58 -0.01 -6.98
CA LEU A 31 -4.40 0.41 -7.72
C LEU A 31 -4.79 1.13 -9.02
N ASP A 32 -3.98 2.11 -9.43
CA ASP A 32 -4.23 2.87 -10.64
C ASP A 32 -3.87 2.07 -11.90
N PRO A 33 -4.51 2.32 -13.06
CA PRO A 33 -4.11 1.70 -14.31
C PRO A 33 -2.63 1.95 -14.64
N GLY A 34 -1.86 0.88 -14.75
CA GLY A 34 -0.41 0.93 -15.00
C GLY A 34 0.45 0.67 -13.75
N ASP A 35 -0.15 0.65 -12.56
CA ASP A 35 0.54 0.19 -11.36
C ASP A 35 0.90 -1.29 -11.45
N VAL A 36 2.04 -1.65 -10.84
CA VAL A 36 2.52 -3.03 -10.77
C VAL A 36 2.59 -3.46 -9.31
N LEU A 37 1.78 -4.46 -8.94
CA LEU A 37 1.84 -5.08 -7.63
C LEU A 37 2.91 -6.20 -7.62
N VAL A 38 3.92 -6.05 -6.78
CA VAL A 38 4.99 -7.05 -6.61
C VAL A 38 4.92 -7.65 -5.22
N ARG A 39 4.80 -8.98 -5.14
CA ARG A 39 4.87 -9.71 -3.86
C ARG A 39 6.32 -9.76 -3.38
N THR A 40 6.63 -9.06 -2.30
CA THR A 40 7.95 -9.07 -1.67
C THR A 40 7.97 -9.93 -0.41
N LYS A 41 9.12 -10.52 -0.09
CA LYS A 41 9.33 -11.24 1.18
C LYS A 41 10.08 -10.38 2.21
N TYR A 42 10.93 -9.50 1.73
CA TYR A 42 11.78 -8.62 2.54
C TYR A 42 11.93 -7.27 1.84
N SER A 43 12.04 -6.22 2.65
CA SER A 43 12.42 -4.87 2.24
C SER A 43 13.25 -4.24 3.36
N THR A 44 14.23 -3.42 3.01
CA THR A 44 14.98 -2.61 3.97
C THR A 44 14.67 -1.14 3.76
N ILE A 45 14.98 -0.32 4.76
CA ILE A 45 14.99 1.12 4.62
C ILE A 45 16.38 1.49 4.11
N ASN A 46 16.43 2.35 3.09
CA ASN A 46 17.67 3.06 2.76
C ASN A 46 17.80 4.26 3.69
#